data_AF-A0A229NV47-F1
#
_entry.id   AF-A0A229NV47-F1
#
_cell.length_a   1.000
_cell.length_b   1.000
_cell.length_c   1.000
_cell.angle_alpha   90.00
_cell.angle_beta   90.00
_cell.angle_gamma   90.00
#
_symmetry.space_group_name_H-M   'P 1'
#
loop_
_entity.id
_entity.type
_entity.pdbx_description
1 polymer ?
#
loop_
_entity_poly.entity_id
_entity_poly.type
_entity_poly.pdbx_seq_one_letter_code
_entity_poly.pdbx_strand_id
1 'polypeptide(L)'
;MQVYETWAETAYAAASIGQALIISGMLFLLLKRLARTRPRWLHLQVPEWRKAKLSDRYLKLLGLSRSSTVLMERERLFAGCGWTLDAGYYVTARRMWLIAVPLAALLTSAANALGLFNGTLIPTSAWILLIGVTGLLMVDKAMLEAMRRARTARVIREIHTISTQLLYLQGSSLHVHAKLMRCVPYTRTIRRELQHLLGEWYHDAGEAIRGFKERVGSEEAMSFAETIDSLRLHEDEAYYELLRERIRDYKEKLEILKESRKESSSYVLFVLAGIPILYTFQVFIYPWVRESQKLFDSLN
;
A
#
# COMPACT_ATOMS: atom_id res chain seq x y z
N MET A 1 36.51 -27.57 24.04
CA MET A 1 35.65 -28.07 22.94
C MET A 1 34.32 -27.32 22.89
N GLN A 2 33.58 -27.21 24.00
CA GLN A 2 32.30 -26.46 24.08
C GLN A 2 32.36 -24.99 23.61
N VAL A 3 33.47 -24.27 23.82
CA VAL A 3 33.61 -22.88 23.35
C VAL A 3 33.66 -22.80 21.81
N TYR A 4 34.27 -23.77 21.13
CA TYR A 4 34.31 -23.77 19.66
C TYR A 4 32.94 -24.10 19.04
N GLU A 5 32.11 -24.90 19.71
CA GLU A 5 30.74 -25.20 19.29
C GLU A 5 29.83 -23.97 19.38
N THR A 6 29.93 -23.18 20.46
CA THR A 6 29.11 -21.96 20.59
C THR A 6 29.49 -20.87 19.60
N TRP A 7 30.78 -20.71 19.26
CA TRP A 7 31.22 -19.80 18.19
C TRP A 7 30.76 -20.26 16.80
N ALA A 8 30.73 -21.57 16.55
CA ALA A 8 30.21 -22.11 15.29
C ALA A 8 28.69 -21.88 15.17
N GLU A 9 27.91 -22.18 16.21
CA GLU A 9 26.45 -21.97 16.22
C GLU A 9 26.07 -20.50 16.05
N THR A 10 26.77 -19.59 16.73
CA THR A 10 26.53 -18.15 16.58
C THR A 10 26.92 -17.62 15.19
N ALA A 11 28.01 -18.13 14.61
CA ALA A 11 28.39 -17.81 13.23
C ALA A 11 27.36 -18.31 12.21
N TYR A 12 26.84 -19.54 12.37
CA TYR A 12 25.78 -20.08 11.52
C TYR A 12 24.47 -19.30 11.66
N ALA A 13 24.09 -18.93 12.89
CA ALA A 13 22.92 -18.10 13.14
C ALA A 13 23.06 -16.72 12.46
N ALA A 14 24.20 -16.05 12.63
CA ALA A 14 24.48 -14.77 12.00
C ALA A 14 24.47 -14.85 10.45
N ALA A 15 25.06 -15.92 9.89
CA ALA A 15 25.05 -16.16 8.45
C ALA A 15 23.63 -16.39 7.90
N SER A 16 22.80 -17.14 8.62
CA SER A 16 21.41 -17.41 8.22
C SER A 16 20.53 -16.15 8.27
N ILE A 17 20.72 -15.28 9.28
CA ILE A 17 20.06 -13.99 9.39
C ILE A 17 20.51 -13.07 8.24
N GLY A 18 21.81 -13.03 7.95
CA GLY A 18 22.37 -12.27 6.83
C GLY A 18 21.78 -12.68 5.48
N GLN A 19 21.70 -13.99 5.22
CA GLN A 19 21.08 -14.52 4.00
C GLN A 19 19.59 -14.16 3.91
N ALA A 20 18.85 -14.28 5.02
CA ALA A 20 17.42 -13.92 5.05
C ALA A 20 17.21 -12.43 4.75
N LEU A 21 18.07 -11.54 5.30
CA LEU A 21 18.02 -10.10 5.02
C LEU A 21 18.34 -9.78 3.55
N ILE A 22 19.35 -10.44 2.97
CA ILE A 22 19.72 -10.25 1.55
C ILE A 22 18.59 -10.72 0.64
N ILE A 23 18.05 -11.92 0.85
CA ILE A 23 16.96 -12.47 0.04
C ILE A 23 15.71 -11.58 0.16
N SER A 24 15.37 -11.15 1.39
CA SER A 24 14.25 -10.23 1.64
C SER A 24 14.46 -8.89 0.95
N GLY A 25 15.67 -8.31 1.03
CA GLY A 25 16.02 -7.06 0.36
C GLY A 25 15.96 -7.19 -1.18
N MET A 26 16.43 -8.30 -1.72
CA MET A 26 16.40 -8.58 -3.16
C MET A 26 14.97 -8.78 -3.67
N LEU A 27 14.13 -9.51 -2.91
CA LEU A 27 12.71 -9.67 -3.17
C LEU A 27 11.97 -8.32 -3.11
N PHE A 28 12.26 -7.50 -2.11
CA PHE A 28 11.71 -6.15 -1.98
C PHE A 28 12.08 -5.25 -3.16
N LEU A 29 13.34 -5.27 -3.61
CA LEU A 29 13.79 -4.52 -4.77
C LEU A 29 13.15 -5.02 -6.07
N LEU A 30 12.98 -6.34 -6.22
CA LEU A 30 12.26 -6.96 -7.33
C LEU A 30 10.79 -6.53 -7.36
N LEU A 31 10.09 -6.62 -6.24
CA LEU A 31 8.71 -6.18 -6.10
C LEU A 31 8.56 -4.67 -6.37
N LYS A 32 9.49 -3.85 -5.86
CA LYS A 32 9.53 -2.41 -6.13
C LYS A 32 9.77 -2.10 -7.60
N ARG A 33 10.64 -2.87 -8.28
CA ARG A 33 10.91 -2.73 -9.72
C ARG A 33 9.70 -3.16 -10.55
N LEU A 34 9.06 -4.27 -10.19
CA LEU A 34 7.84 -4.77 -10.83
C LEU A 34 6.67 -3.78 -10.64
N ALA A 35 6.56 -3.16 -9.46
CA ALA A 35 5.56 -2.15 -9.17
C ALA A 35 5.81 -0.81 -9.90
N ARG A 36 7.07 -0.44 -10.15
CA ARG A 36 7.44 0.79 -10.91
C ARG A 36 7.32 0.61 -12.41
N THR A 37 7.69 -0.55 -12.93
CA THR A 37 7.61 -0.86 -14.36
C THR A 37 6.28 -1.53 -14.61
N ARG A 38 5.20 -0.76 -14.80
CA ARG A 38 3.98 -1.33 -15.39
C ARG A 38 4.38 -1.84 -16.78
N PRO A 39 4.33 -3.16 -17.05
CA PRO A 39 4.73 -3.70 -18.34
C PRO A 39 3.97 -2.95 -19.43
N ARG A 40 4.71 -2.46 -20.42
CA ARG A 40 4.16 -1.67 -21.54
C ARG A 40 3.04 -2.42 -22.26
N TRP A 41 2.93 -3.74 -22.11
CA TRP A 41 1.97 -4.67 -22.73
C TRP A 41 0.59 -4.77 -22.06
N LEU A 42 0.36 -4.17 -20.88
CA LEU A 42 -0.94 -4.20 -20.18
C LEU A 42 -2.06 -3.36 -20.84
N HIS A 43 -1.80 -2.76 -22.00
CA HIS A 43 -2.80 -2.10 -22.85
C HIS A 43 -3.49 -3.08 -23.80
N LEU A 44 -2.88 -4.24 -24.06
CA LEU A 44 -3.51 -5.33 -24.79
C LEU A 44 -4.44 -6.06 -23.82
N GLN A 45 -5.69 -5.62 -23.81
CA GLN A 45 -6.84 -6.32 -23.23
C GLN A 45 -6.58 -6.86 -21.82
N VAL A 46 -6.70 -6.01 -20.80
CA VAL A 46 -6.98 -6.53 -19.45
C VAL A 46 -8.34 -7.24 -19.55
N PRO A 47 -8.40 -8.58 -19.47
CA PRO A 47 -9.64 -9.31 -19.68
C PRO A 47 -10.63 -8.95 -18.58
N GLU A 48 -11.89 -9.30 -18.78
CA GLU A 48 -13.02 -9.14 -17.85
C GLU A 48 -12.83 -9.73 -16.43
N TRP A 49 -11.65 -10.28 -16.12
CA TRP A 49 -11.19 -10.64 -14.77
C TRP A 49 -11.33 -9.49 -13.75
N ARG A 50 -11.39 -8.23 -14.19
CA ARG A 50 -11.75 -7.08 -13.33
C ARG A 50 -13.14 -7.17 -12.69
N LYS A 51 -14.02 -8.08 -13.14
CA LYS A 51 -15.38 -8.27 -12.59
C LYS A 51 -15.62 -9.70 -12.09
N ALA A 52 -14.63 -10.58 -12.11
CA ALA A 52 -14.78 -11.94 -11.61
C ALA A 52 -14.99 -11.88 -10.09
N LYS A 53 -16.23 -12.06 -9.65
CA LYS A 53 -16.59 -12.12 -8.24
C LYS A 53 -16.42 -13.56 -7.74
N LEU A 54 -15.85 -13.73 -6.56
CA LEU A 54 -15.76 -15.05 -5.92
C LEU A 54 -17.18 -15.55 -5.62
N SER A 55 -17.44 -16.84 -5.91
CA SER A 55 -18.75 -17.44 -5.63
C SER A 55 -19.03 -17.46 -4.13
N ASP A 56 -20.27 -17.14 -3.77
CA ASP A 56 -20.73 -17.06 -2.38
C ASP A 56 -20.63 -18.41 -1.65
N ARG A 57 -20.62 -19.53 -2.37
CA ARG A 57 -20.42 -20.85 -1.78
C ARG A 57 -19.04 -20.98 -1.14
N TYR A 58 -17.99 -20.51 -1.82
CA TYR A 58 -16.62 -20.54 -1.28
C TYR A 58 -16.45 -19.57 -0.11
N LEU A 59 -17.09 -18.40 -0.17
CA LEU A 59 -17.09 -17.46 0.94
C LEU A 59 -17.75 -18.08 2.19
N LYS A 60 -18.93 -18.71 2.03
CA LYS A 60 -19.63 -19.38 3.14
C LYS A 60 -18.84 -20.52 3.75
N LEU A 61 -18.15 -21.33 2.94
CA LEU A 61 -17.31 -22.44 3.43
C LEU A 61 -16.17 -21.95 4.32
N LEU A 62 -15.67 -20.74 4.06
CA LEU A 62 -14.68 -20.07 4.88
C LEU A 62 -15.29 -19.19 5.98
N GLY A 63 -16.60 -19.26 6.24
CA GLY A 63 -17.28 -18.46 7.25
C GLY A 63 -17.22 -16.96 6.98
N LEU A 64 -17.21 -16.56 5.71
CA LEU A 64 -17.26 -15.17 5.26
C LEU A 64 -18.60 -14.92 4.56
N SER A 65 -19.22 -13.78 4.84
CA SER A 65 -20.37 -13.28 4.09
C SER A 65 -19.99 -12.00 3.35
N ARG A 66 -20.67 -11.71 2.23
CA ARG A 66 -20.49 -10.42 1.54
C ARG A 66 -20.93 -9.21 2.36
N SER A 67 -21.86 -9.43 3.28
CA SER A 67 -22.30 -8.44 4.26
C SER A 67 -21.33 -8.28 5.44
N SER A 68 -20.24 -9.05 5.49
CA SER A 68 -19.29 -8.91 6.60
C SER A 68 -18.57 -7.57 6.52
N THR A 69 -18.48 -6.90 7.67
CA THR A 69 -17.80 -5.61 7.81
C THR A 69 -16.34 -5.66 7.34
N VAL A 70 -15.67 -6.79 7.57
CA VAL A 70 -14.30 -7.04 7.13
C VAL A 70 -14.17 -7.01 5.61
N LEU A 71 -15.08 -7.66 4.88
CA LEU A 71 -15.00 -7.70 3.42
C LEU A 71 -15.33 -6.34 2.81
N MET A 72 -16.38 -5.67 3.29
CA MET A 72 -16.74 -4.32 2.86
C MET A 72 -15.63 -3.30 3.11
N GLU A 73 -14.95 -3.37 4.26
CA GLU A 73 -13.82 -2.50 4.55
C GLU A 73 -12.66 -2.72 3.56
N ARG A 74 -12.37 -3.98 3.21
CA ARG A 74 -11.29 -4.32 2.26
C ARG A 74 -11.64 -3.96 0.83
N GLU A 75 -12.89 -4.15 0.41
CA GLU A 75 -13.38 -3.64 -0.87
C GLU A 75 -13.21 -2.12 -0.97
N ARG A 76 -13.58 -1.38 0.08
CA ARG A 76 -13.40 0.07 0.14
C ARG A 76 -11.93 0.47 0.05
N LEU A 77 -11.02 -0.25 0.72
CA LEU A 77 -9.59 0.02 0.68
C LEU A 77 -8.99 -0.29 -0.70
N PHE A 78 -9.38 -1.39 -1.34
CA PHE A 78 -8.92 -1.72 -2.69
C PHE A 78 -9.44 -0.74 -3.74
N ALA A 79 -10.72 -0.37 -3.67
CA ALA A 79 -11.27 0.69 -4.49
C ALA A 79 -10.50 2.00 -4.31
N GLY A 80 -10.21 2.38 -3.06
CA GLY A 80 -9.38 3.56 -2.76
C GLY A 80 -7.95 3.47 -3.31
N CYS A 81 -7.35 2.28 -3.34
CA CYS A 81 -6.04 2.02 -3.95
C CYS A 81 -6.07 1.99 -5.49
N GLY A 82 -7.26 1.99 -6.12
CA GLY A 82 -7.43 1.84 -7.56
C GLY A 82 -7.26 0.40 -8.04
N TRP A 83 -7.40 -0.57 -7.14
CA TRP A 83 -7.42 -1.99 -7.47
C TRP A 83 -8.86 -2.43 -7.67
N THR A 84 -9.11 -3.05 -8.81
CA THR A 84 -10.43 -3.56 -9.22
C THR A 84 -10.55 -5.06 -8.96
N LEU A 85 -9.68 -5.62 -8.12
CA LEU A 85 -9.73 -7.04 -7.77
C LEU A 85 -10.80 -7.23 -6.68
N ASP A 86 -11.62 -8.27 -6.79
CA ASP A 86 -12.58 -8.60 -5.75
C ASP A 86 -11.84 -8.89 -4.43
N ALA A 87 -12.23 -8.20 -3.35
CA ALA A 87 -11.63 -8.37 -2.04
C ALA A 87 -11.82 -9.79 -1.50
N GLY A 88 -12.82 -10.52 -1.99
CA GLY A 88 -13.07 -11.92 -1.66
C GLY A 88 -11.83 -12.80 -1.87
N TYR A 89 -11.14 -12.68 -3.00
CA TYR A 89 -9.91 -13.46 -3.25
C TYR A 89 -8.81 -13.15 -2.24
N TYR A 90 -8.66 -11.89 -1.87
CA TYR A 90 -7.63 -11.48 -0.92
C TYR A 90 -7.92 -11.98 0.50
N VAL A 91 -9.14 -11.78 0.99
CA VAL A 91 -9.53 -12.16 2.36
C VAL A 91 -9.51 -13.69 2.50
N THR A 92 -9.95 -14.43 1.49
CA THR A 92 -9.89 -15.89 1.49
C THR A 92 -8.46 -16.42 1.47
N ALA A 93 -7.59 -15.89 0.60
CA ALA A 93 -6.17 -16.26 0.57
C ALA A 93 -5.47 -15.95 1.91
N ARG A 94 -5.75 -14.78 2.50
CA ARG A 94 -5.24 -14.41 3.83
C ARG A 94 -5.71 -15.39 4.90
N ARG A 95 -6.99 -15.74 4.92
CA ARG A 95 -7.55 -16.66 5.92
C ARG A 95 -6.96 -18.07 5.77
N MET A 96 -6.80 -18.54 4.54
CA MET A 96 -6.14 -19.81 4.24
C MET A 96 -4.68 -19.79 4.72
N TRP A 97 -3.95 -18.70 4.48
CA TRP A 97 -2.58 -18.56 4.98
C TRP A 97 -2.51 -18.60 6.50
N LEU A 98 -3.37 -17.84 7.19
CA LEU A 98 -3.41 -17.79 8.66
C LEU A 98 -3.79 -19.13 9.30
N ILE A 99 -4.49 -20.01 8.58
CA ILE A 99 -4.79 -21.38 9.02
C ILE A 99 -3.64 -22.34 8.66
N ALA A 100 -3.06 -22.20 7.47
CA ALA A 100 -2.03 -23.09 6.97
C ALA A 100 -0.73 -23.02 7.79
N VAL A 101 -0.33 -21.82 8.25
CA VAL A 101 0.89 -21.63 9.05
C VAL A 101 0.86 -22.39 10.38
N PRO A 102 -0.16 -22.22 11.27
CA PRO A 102 -0.22 -22.98 12.51
C PRO A 102 -0.45 -24.47 12.27
N LEU A 103 -1.21 -24.86 11.23
CA LEU A 103 -1.39 -26.26 10.88
C LEU A 103 -0.05 -26.91 10.48
N ALA A 104 0.77 -26.23 9.69
CA ALA A 104 2.11 -26.70 9.34
C ALA A 104 3.01 -26.81 10.58
N ALA A 105 2.88 -25.91 11.56
CA ALA A 105 3.65 -25.95 12.81
C ALA A 105 3.24 -27.15 13.68
N LEU A 106 1.95 -27.43 13.75
CA LEU A 106 1.42 -28.60 14.46
C LEU A 106 1.82 -29.91 13.78
N LEU A 107 1.73 -29.99 12.45
CA LEU A 107 2.09 -31.21 11.72
C LEU A 107 3.58 -31.52 11.81
N THR A 108 4.44 -30.50 11.69
CA THR A 108 5.89 -30.69 11.83
C THR A 108 6.31 -31.04 13.24
N SER A 109 5.72 -30.42 14.26
CA SER A 109 5.99 -30.79 15.67
C SER A 109 5.49 -32.19 16.01
N ALA A 110 4.29 -32.58 15.55
CA ALA A 110 3.76 -33.93 15.74
C ALA A 110 4.60 -35.00 15.02
N ALA A 111 5.03 -34.73 13.78
CA ALA A 111 5.89 -35.65 13.02
C ALA A 111 7.26 -35.87 13.69
N ASN A 112 7.84 -34.81 14.26
CA ASN A 112 9.07 -34.90 15.05
C ASN A 112 8.87 -35.69 16.34
N ALA A 113 7.75 -35.47 17.06
CA ALA A 113 7.44 -36.18 18.31
C ALA A 113 7.21 -37.68 18.10
N LEU A 114 6.65 -38.06 16.94
CA LEU A 114 6.44 -39.46 16.55
C LEU A 114 7.70 -40.13 15.97
N GLY A 115 8.83 -39.42 15.88
CA GLY A 115 10.08 -39.96 15.34
C GLY A 115 10.01 -40.36 13.86
N LEU A 116 9.00 -39.86 13.13
CA LEU A 116 8.81 -40.20 11.71
C LEU A 116 9.92 -39.65 10.81
N PHE A 117 10.65 -38.63 11.27
CA PHE A 117 11.74 -38.00 10.54
C PHE A 117 12.90 -37.65 11.50
N ASN A 118 14.12 -38.10 11.19
CA ASN A 118 15.34 -37.82 11.96
C ASN A 118 15.93 -36.42 11.69
N GLY A 119 15.14 -35.47 11.18
CA GLY A 119 15.59 -34.12 10.87
C GLY A 119 14.43 -33.13 10.77
N THR A 120 14.72 -31.83 10.90
CA THR A 120 13.71 -30.78 10.77
C THR A 120 13.16 -30.73 9.33
N LEU A 121 11.93 -31.20 9.13
CA LEU A 121 11.18 -31.19 7.86
C LEU A 121 11.16 -29.82 7.17
N ILE A 122 11.19 -28.74 7.96
CA ILE A 122 11.21 -27.36 7.48
C ILE A 122 12.47 -26.69 8.04
N PRO A 123 13.37 -26.15 7.19
CA PRO A 123 14.55 -25.45 7.67
C PRO A 123 14.16 -24.22 8.50
N THR A 124 14.96 -23.89 9.51
CA THR A 124 14.70 -22.74 10.41
C THR A 124 14.51 -21.42 9.67
N SER A 125 15.19 -21.23 8.54
CA SER A 125 15.01 -20.08 7.64
C SER A 125 13.60 -19.96 7.05
N ALA A 126 12.94 -21.09 6.76
CA ALA A 126 11.56 -21.11 6.27
C ALA A 126 10.56 -20.74 7.38
N TRP A 127 10.83 -21.11 8.64
CA TRP A 127 10.02 -20.66 9.78
C TRP A 127 10.11 -19.15 9.99
N ILE A 128 11.31 -18.57 9.90
CA ILE A 128 11.51 -17.11 10.00
C ILE A 128 10.73 -16.39 8.89
N LEU A 129 10.79 -16.91 7.66
CA LEU A 129 10.02 -16.35 6.54
C LEU A 129 8.51 -16.46 6.75
N LEU A 130 8.00 -17.61 7.20
CA LEU A 130 6.58 -17.80 7.49
C LEU A 130 6.09 -16.82 8.56
N ILE A 131 6.83 -16.67 9.67
CA ILE A 131 6.51 -15.71 10.73
C ILE A 131 6.53 -14.28 10.18
N GLY A 132 7.55 -13.93 9.39
CA GLY A 132 7.66 -12.61 8.76
C GLY A 132 6.48 -12.27 7.84
N VAL A 133 6.09 -13.20 6.96
CA VAL A 133 4.93 -13.03 6.08
C VAL A 133 3.63 -12.90 6.88
N THR A 134 3.49 -13.68 7.96
CA THR A 134 2.33 -13.61 8.85
C THR A 134 2.24 -12.25 9.55
N GLY A 135 3.37 -11.73 10.04
CA GLY A 135 3.46 -10.37 10.58
C GLY A 135 3.08 -9.30 9.55
N LEU A 136 3.54 -9.42 8.31
CA LEU A 136 3.19 -8.50 7.23
C LEU A 136 1.68 -8.52 6.93
N LEU A 137 1.05 -9.71 6.94
CA LEU A 137 -0.39 -9.87 6.77
C LEU A 137 -1.20 -9.27 7.92
N MET A 138 -0.63 -9.13 9.12
CA MET A 138 -1.28 -8.46 10.25
C MET A 138 -1.29 -6.93 10.09
N VAL A 139 -0.22 -6.36 9.52
CA VAL A 139 -0.08 -4.91 9.29
C VAL A 139 -0.67 -4.48 7.92
N ASP A 140 -1.23 -5.43 7.18
CA ASP A 140 -1.75 -5.22 5.82
C ASP A 140 -2.75 -4.06 5.70
N LYS A 141 -3.59 -3.86 6.74
CA LYS A 141 -4.61 -2.81 6.79
C LYS A 141 -3.96 -1.44 6.76
N ALA A 142 -3.01 -1.21 7.67
CA ALA A 142 -2.28 0.04 7.75
C ALA A 142 -1.52 0.30 6.45
N MET A 143 -0.94 -0.74 5.83
CA MET A 143 -0.27 -0.62 4.55
C MET A 143 -1.21 -0.21 3.42
N LEU A 144 -2.38 -0.85 3.31
CA LEU A 144 -3.40 -0.51 2.30
C LEU A 144 -3.98 0.89 2.52
N GLU A 145 -4.23 1.29 3.76
CA GLU A 145 -4.63 2.65 4.10
C GLU A 145 -3.57 3.68 3.69
N ALA A 146 -2.30 3.41 3.99
CA ALA A 146 -1.20 4.27 3.58
C ALA A 146 -1.10 4.38 2.04
N MET A 147 -1.26 3.26 1.33
CA MET A 147 -1.30 3.24 -0.14
C MET A 147 -2.48 4.03 -0.70
N ARG A 148 -3.67 3.89 -0.11
CA ARG A 148 -4.86 4.68 -0.46
C ARG A 148 -4.60 6.17 -0.26
N ARG A 149 -4.14 6.59 0.92
CA ARG A 149 -3.79 8.00 1.22
C ARG A 149 -2.77 8.54 0.22
N ALA A 150 -1.75 7.75 -0.11
CA ALA A 150 -0.72 8.13 -1.09
C ALA A 150 -1.26 8.23 -2.53
N ARG A 151 -2.25 7.41 -2.92
CA ARG A 151 -2.95 7.57 -4.20
C ARG A 151 -3.82 8.81 -4.20
N THR A 152 -4.65 9.02 -3.17
CA THR A 152 -5.50 10.21 -3.05
C THR A 152 -4.67 11.49 -3.13
N ALA A 153 -3.56 11.58 -2.40
CA ALA A 153 -2.67 12.73 -2.46
C ALA A 153 -2.09 13.00 -3.87
N ARG A 154 -1.81 11.94 -4.64
CA ARG A 154 -1.37 12.07 -6.05
C ARG A 154 -2.50 12.55 -6.95
N VAL A 155 -3.71 12.02 -6.76
CA VAL A 155 -4.91 12.45 -7.51
C VAL A 155 -5.20 13.92 -7.23
N ILE A 156 -5.23 14.35 -5.96
CA ILE A 156 -5.43 15.76 -5.58
C ILE A 156 -4.41 16.66 -6.27
N ARG A 157 -3.13 16.28 -6.27
CA ARG A 157 -2.06 17.06 -6.91
C ARG A 157 -2.24 17.18 -8.43
N GLU A 158 -2.63 16.09 -9.08
CA GLU A 158 -2.89 16.09 -10.52
C GLU A 158 -4.13 16.93 -10.85
N ILE A 159 -5.22 16.79 -10.08
CA ILE A 159 -6.43 17.61 -10.22
C ILE A 159 -6.11 19.08 -10.00
N HIS A 160 -5.41 19.44 -8.92
CA HIS A 160 -4.98 20.82 -8.67
C HIS A 160 -4.23 21.37 -9.88
N THR A 161 -3.26 20.62 -10.43
CA THR A 161 -2.49 21.05 -11.60
C THR A 161 -3.38 21.26 -12.82
N ILE A 162 -4.30 20.33 -13.11
CA ILE A 162 -5.26 20.46 -14.22
C ILE A 162 -6.16 21.67 -14.01
N SER A 163 -6.74 21.85 -12.82
CA SER A 163 -7.60 22.98 -12.48
C SER A 163 -6.87 24.31 -12.68
N THR A 164 -5.61 24.43 -12.24
CA THR A 164 -4.82 25.64 -12.49
C THR A 164 -4.60 25.86 -13.99
N GLN A 165 -4.30 24.81 -14.75
CA GLN A 165 -4.12 24.93 -16.21
C GLN A 165 -5.42 25.29 -16.94
N LEU A 166 -6.57 24.77 -16.50
CA LEU A 166 -7.88 25.16 -17.02
C LEU A 166 -8.17 26.63 -16.74
N LEU A 167 -7.81 27.13 -15.55
CA LEU A 167 -7.95 28.54 -15.21
C LEU A 167 -7.07 29.43 -16.10
N TYR A 168 -5.83 29.02 -16.38
CA TYR A 168 -4.97 29.73 -17.34
C TYR A 168 -5.55 29.76 -18.77
N LEU A 169 -6.34 28.75 -19.13
CA LEU A 169 -6.99 28.64 -20.44
C LEU A 169 -8.39 29.29 -20.49
N GLN A 170 -8.86 29.90 -19.39
CA GLN A 170 -10.19 30.50 -19.29
C GLN A 170 -10.49 31.49 -20.43
N GLY A 171 -9.55 32.39 -20.74
CA GLY A 171 -9.70 33.38 -21.83
C GLY A 171 -9.48 32.83 -23.24
N SER A 172 -9.29 31.52 -23.40
CA SER A 172 -9.11 30.89 -24.71
C SER A 172 -10.44 30.50 -25.33
N SER A 173 -10.58 30.69 -26.66
CA SER A 173 -11.74 30.28 -27.47
C SER A 173 -11.91 28.76 -27.61
N LEU A 174 -11.06 27.97 -26.97
CA LEU A 174 -11.11 26.51 -26.99
C LEU A 174 -12.27 26.00 -26.14
N HIS A 175 -12.99 25.00 -26.64
CA HIS A 175 -13.99 24.30 -25.82
C HIS A 175 -13.34 23.48 -24.70
N VAL A 176 -14.11 23.20 -23.64
CA VAL A 176 -13.67 22.45 -22.45
C VAL A 176 -12.92 21.15 -22.80
N HIS A 177 -13.39 20.39 -23.80
CA HIS A 177 -12.71 19.17 -24.27
C HIS A 177 -11.27 19.44 -24.74
N ALA A 178 -11.08 20.45 -25.59
CA ALA A 178 -9.77 20.82 -26.11
C ALA A 178 -8.86 21.37 -25.01
N LYS A 179 -9.42 22.14 -24.06
CA LYS A 179 -8.72 22.61 -22.85
C LYS A 179 -8.24 21.41 -22.01
N LEU A 180 -9.10 20.42 -21.76
CA LEU A 180 -8.75 19.21 -21.02
C LEU A 180 -7.73 18.32 -21.74
N MET A 181 -7.80 18.19 -23.07
CA MET A 181 -6.80 17.49 -23.88
C MET A 181 -5.40 18.06 -23.68
N ARG A 182 -5.25 19.39 -23.59
CA ARG A 182 -3.97 20.04 -23.29
C ARG A 182 -3.49 19.77 -21.86
N CYS A 183 -4.39 19.42 -20.95
CA CYS A 183 -4.06 19.11 -19.57
C CYS A 183 -3.60 17.65 -19.34
N VAL A 184 -3.81 16.75 -20.30
CA VAL A 184 -3.45 15.32 -20.20
C VAL A 184 -1.97 15.09 -19.83
N PRO A 185 -0.97 15.80 -20.39
CA PRO A 185 0.44 15.58 -20.04
C PRO A 185 0.77 15.77 -18.55
N TYR A 186 0.02 16.62 -17.85
CA TYR A 186 0.21 16.90 -16.41
C TYR A 186 -0.33 15.79 -15.50
N THR A 187 -1.09 14.84 -16.05
CA THR A 187 -1.60 13.68 -15.30
C THR A 187 -0.65 12.49 -15.44
N ARG A 188 -0.56 11.67 -14.40
CA ARG A 188 0.18 10.39 -14.41
C ARG A 188 -0.68 9.28 -13.83
N THR A 189 -1.30 9.53 -12.69
CA THR A 189 -2.14 8.59 -11.94
C THR A 189 -3.52 8.47 -12.55
N ILE A 190 -4.13 9.59 -12.97
CA ILE A 190 -5.47 9.63 -13.57
C ILE A 190 -5.45 9.73 -15.10
N ARG A 191 -4.27 9.62 -15.72
CA ARG A 191 -4.09 9.87 -17.15
C ARG A 191 -4.96 8.97 -18.01
N ARG A 192 -4.97 7.67 -17.70
CA ARG A 192 -5.73 6.68 -18.48
C ARG A 192 -7.22 6.99 -18.41
N GLU A 193 -7.70 7.31 -17.21
CA GLU A 193 -9.09 7.60 -16.91
C GLU A 193 -9.52 8.92 -17.59
N LEU A 194 -8.65 9.93 -17.58
CA LEU A 194 -8.84 11.18 -18.30
C LEU A 194 -8.86 10.96 -19.82
N GLN A 195 -7.97 10.13 -20.36
CA GLN A 195 -7.97 9.77 -21.79
C GLN A 195 -9.23 9.00 -22.20
N HIS A 196 -9.74 8.09 -21.36
CA HIS A 196 -11.02 7.42 -21.60
C HIS A 196 -12.17 8.42 -21.62
N LEU A 197 -12.23 9.33 -20.64
CA LEU A 197 -13.22 10.42 -20.63
C LEU A 197 -13.16 11.24 -21.92
N LEU A 198 -11.96 11.62 -22.38
CA LEU A 198 -11.79 12.45 -23.57
C LEU A 198 -12.11 11.70 -24.87
N GLY A 199 -11.93 10.38 -24.90
CA GLY A 199 -12.34 9.53 -26.02
C GLY A 199 -13.85 9.31 -26.07
N GLU A 200 -14.50 9.11 -24.92
CA GLU A 200 -15.95 8.92 -24.79
C GLU A 200 -16.73 10.25 -24.93
N TRP A 201 -16.04 11.39 -24.76
CA TRP A 201 -16.65 12.73 -24.70
C TRP A 201 -17.54 13.10 -25.88
N TYR A 202 -17.17 12.70 -27.10
CA TYR A 202 -17.94 13.04 -28.31
C TYR A 202 -19.20 12.18 -28.49
N HIS A 203 -19.29 11.02 -27.83
CA HIS A 203 -20.51 10.20 -27.83
C HIS A 203 -21.49 10.72 -26.79
N ASP A 204 -21.07 10.75 -25.53
CA ASP A 204 -21.85 11.29 -24.42
C ASP A 204 -20.91 11.83 -23.35
N ALA A 205 -20.78 13.16 -23.30
CA ALA A 205 -19.92 13.80 -22.31
C ALA A 205 -20.43 13.60 -20.87
N GLY A 206 -21.74 13.46 -20.65
CA GLY A 206 -22.32 13.27 -19.31
C GLY A 206 -21.99 11.88 -18.78
N GLU A 207 -22.19 10.86 -19.62
CA GLU A 207 -21.82 9.49 -19.30
C GLU A 207 -20.29 9.34 -19.15
N ALA A 208 -19.49 9.97 -20.01
CA ALA A 208 -18.04 9.96 -19.92
C ALA A 208 -17.53 10.57 -18.59
N ILE A 209 -18.14 11.69 -18.16
CA ILE A 209 -17.85 12.32 -16.87
C ILE A 209 -18.26 11.40 -15.72
N ARG A 210 -19.44 10.77 -15.77
CA ARG A 210 -19.87 9.80 -14.76
C ARG A 210 -18.92 8.60 -14.68
N GLY A 211 -18.52 8.05 -15.82
CA GLY A 211 -17.55 6.97 -15.90
C GLY A 211 -16.18 7.37 -15.34
N PHE A 212 -15.74 8.61 -15.53
CA PHE A 212 -14.53 9.12 -14.89
C PHE A 212 -14.65 9.18 -13.36
N LYS A 213 -15.79 9.65 -12.82
CA LYS A 213 -16.06 9.66 -11.37
C LYS A 213 -15.88 8.26 -10.77
N GLU A 214 -16.51 7.26 -11.40
CA GLU A 214 -16.46 5.86 -10.96
C GLU A 214 -15.07 5.24 -11.07
N ARG A 215 -14.36 5.49 -12.19
CA ARG A 215 -13.03 4.90 -12.45
C ARG A 215 -11.95 5.48 -11.52
N VAL A 216 -12.00 6.77 -11.20
CA VAL A 216 -11.01 7.39 -10.31
C VAL A 216 -11.31 7.05 -8.85
N GLY A 217 -12.57 7.14 -8.43
CA GLY A 217 -13.04 6.67 -7.12
C GLY A 217 -12.51 7.48 -5.93
N SER A 218 -12.18 8.76 -6.13
CA SER A 218 -11.84 9.69 -5.04
C SER A 218 -12.83 10.85 -4.99
N GLU A 219 -13.11 11.35 -3.79
CA GLU A 219 -14.04 12.45 -3.55
C GLU A 219 -13.63 13.71 -4.33
N GLU A 220 -12.33 14.03 -4.37
CA GLU A 220 -11.83 15.18 -5.13
C GLU A 220 -12.00 15.00 -6.65
N ALA A 221 -11.99 13.76 -7.15
CA ALA A 221 -12.26 13.51 -8.56
C ALA A 221 -13.75 13.64 -8.87
N MET A 222 -14.63 13.32 -7.92
CA MET A 222 -16.07 13.54 -8.04
C MET A 222 -16.38 15.04 -8.12
N SER A 223 -15.86 15.83 -7.19
CA SER A 223 -16.03 17.29 -7.18
C SER A 223 -15.44 17.96 -8.43
N PHE A 224 -14.24 17.53 -8.85
CA PHE A 224 -13.65 18.02 -10.10
C PHE A 224 -14.52 17.68 -11.32
N ALA A 225 -15.01 16.44 -11.41
CA ALA A 225 -15.88 16.01 -12.50
C ALA A 225 -17.19 16.80 -12.57
N GLU A 226 -17.78 17.16 -11.42
CA GLU A 226 -18.94 18.06 -11.37
C GLU A 226 -18.60 19.46 -11.88
N THR A 227 -17.42 19.97 -11.52
CA THR A 227 -16.96 21.28 -12.02
C THR A 227 -16.78 21.24 -13.54
N ILE A 228 -16.25 20.13 -14.10
CA ILE A 228 -16.13 19.94 -15.55
C ILE A 228 -17.50 19.85 -16.23
N ASP A 229 -18.47 19.17 -15.61
CA ASP A 229 -19.84 19.06 -16.13
C ASP A 229 -20.52 20.43 -16.18
N SER A 230 -20.37 21.22 -15.11
CA SER A 230 -20.84 22.61 -15.06
C SER A 230 -20.18 23.49 -16.12
N LEU A 231 -18.84 23.44 -16.24
CA LEU A 231 -18.10 24.20 -17.25
C LEU A 231 -18.49 23.81 -18.68
N ARG A 232 -18.84 22.55 -18.92
CA ARG A 232 -19.31 22.09 -20.23
C ARG A 232 -20.67 22.71 -20.59
N LEU A 233 -21.59 22.75 -19.62
CA LEU A 233 -22.96 23.25 -19.85
C LEU A 233 -22.98 24.78 -19.96
N HIS A 234 -22.15 25.46 -19.16
CA HIS A 234 -22.08 26.91 -19.09
C HIS A 234 -20.62 27.35 -18.89
N GLU A 235 -20.00 27.92 -19.94
CA GLU A 235 -18.71 28.62 -19.80
C GLU A 235 -18.94 30.03 -19.22
N ASP A 236 -19.47 30.08 -17.99
CA ASP A 236 -19.68 31.31 -17.23
C ASP A 236 -18.51 31.56 -16.26
N GLU A 237 -18.18 32.83 -16.04
CA GLU A 237 -17.14 33.29 -15.10
C GLU A 237 -17.39 32.74 -13.68
N ALA A 238 -18.66 32.61 -13.29
CA ALA A 238 -19.06 32.08 -11.99
C ALA A 238 -18.49 30.66 -11.72
N TYR A 239 -18.38 29.81 -12.75
CA TYR A 239 -17.83 28.46 -12.60
C TYR A 239 -16.30 28.46 -12.53
N TYR A 240 -15.64 29.47 -13.10
CA TYR A 240 -14.20 29.66 -12.91
C TYR A 240 -13.87 30.21 -11.53
N GLU A 241 -14.75 31.02 -10.92
CA GLU A 241 -14.61 31.37 -9.49
C GLU A 241 -14.73 30.14 -8.58
N LEU A 242 -15.69 29.26 -8.85
CA LEU A 242 -15.77 27.97 -8.15
C LEU A 242 -14.49 27.16 -8.34
N LEU A 243 -13.93 27.13 -9.56
CA LEU A 243 -12.65 26.46 -9.82
C LEU A 243 -11.50 27.07 -9.01
N ARG A 244 -11.44 28.41 -8.86
CA ARG A 244 -10.45 29.09 -8.02
C ARG A 244 -10.57 28.71 -6.56
N GLU A 245 -11.79 28.66 -6.03
CA GLU A 245 -12.06 28.20 -4.66
C GLU A 245 -11.57 26.76 -4.47
N ARG A 246 -11.92 25.84 -5.39
CA ARG A 246 -11.45 24.45 -5.33
C ARG A 246 -9.93 24.32 -5.40
N ILE A 247 -9.25 25.15 -6.20
CA ILE A 247 -7.79 25.18 -6.24
C ILE A 247 -7.21 25.56 -4.88
N ARG A 248 -7.80 26.55 -4.20
CA ARG A 248 -7.38 26.95 -2.85
C ARG A 248 -7.57 25.80 -1.85
N ASP A 249 -8.72 25.15 -1.86
CA ASP A 249 -9.01 24.00 -0.99
C ASP A 249 -8.04 22.84 -1.23
N TYR A 250 -7.72 22.54 -2.50
CA TYR A 250 -6.76 21.49 -2.84
C TYR A 250 -5.34 21.85 -2.39
N LYS A 251 -4.96 23.12 -2.47
CA LYS A 251 -3.66 23.60 -1.98
C LYS A 251 -3.55 23.40 -0.47
N GLU A 252 -4.59 23.80 0.28
CA GLU A 252 -4.65 23.60 1.74
C GLU A 252 -4.57 22.12 2.12
N LYS A 253 -5.36 21.26 1.48
CA LYS A 253 -5.30 19.80 1.68
C LYS A 253 -3.88 19.25 1.42
N LEU A 254 -3.19 19.74 0.39
CA LEU A 254 -1.81 19.31 0.10
C LEU A 254 -0.79 19.81 1.13
N GLU A 255 -0.99 20.99 1.70
CA GLU A 255 -0.16 21.54 2.77
C GLU A 255 -0.32 20.73 4.06
N ILE A 256 -1.56 20.42 4.46
CA ILE A 256 -1.86 19.53 5.60
C ILE A 256 -1.20 18.15 5.41
N LEU A 257 -1.29 17.57 4.22
CA LEU A 257 -0.65 16.28 3.91
C LEU A 257 0.89 16.34 3.95
N LYS A 258 1.48 17.51 3.66
CA LYS A 258 2.93 17.72 3.72
C LYS A 258 3.37 17.87 5.18
N GLU A 259 2.61 18.58 6.00
CA GLU A 259 2.87 18.75 7.43
C GLU A 259 2.80 17.42 8.18
N SER A 260 1.70 16.68 8.03
CA SER A 260 1.53 15.34 8.63
C SER A 260 2.67 14.36 8.28
N ARG A 261 3.21 14.47 7.06
CA ARG A 261 4.37 13.65 6.64
C ARG A 261 5.64 14.04 7.38
N LYS A 262 5.87 15.33 7.62
CA LYS A 262 7.05 15.81 8.37
C LYS A 262 7.02 15.28 9.79
N GLU A 263 5.88 15.39 10.47
CA GLU A 263 5.69 14.86 11.83
C GLU A 263 5.95 13.35 11.89
N SER A 264 5.32 12.58 11.00
CA SER A 264 5.51 11.13 10.90
C SER A 264 6.98 10.74 10.67
N SER A 265 7.69 11.50 9.83
CA SER A 265 9.11 11.24 9.54
C SER A 265 9.99 11.51 10.76
N SER A 266 9.67 12.55 11.55
CA SER A 266 10.37 12.85 12.80
C SER A 266 10.21 11.72 13.82
N TYR A 267 9.00 11.15 13.97
CA TYR A 267 8.79 10.00 14.86
C TYR A 267 9.60 8.77 14.43
N VAL A 268 9.63 8.47 13.14
CA VAL A 268 10.42 7.33 12.62
C VAL A 268 11.91 7.54 12.86
N LEU A 269 12.43 8.75 12.64
CA LEU A 269 13.82 9.09 12.93
C LEU A 269 14.15 8.96 14.41
N PHE A 270 13.24 9.38 15.29
CA PHE A 270 13.40 9.23 16.74
C PHE A 270 13.49 7.75 17.16
N VAL A 271 12.61 6.90 16.65
CA VAL A 271 12.64 5.45 16.92
C VAL A 271 13.92 4.80 16.37
N LEU A 272 14.31 5.13 15.15
CA LEU A 272 15.53 4.62 14.54
C LEU A 272 16.80 5.06 15.27
N ALA A 273 16.83 6.29 15.80
CA ALA A 273 17.92 6.78 16.63
C ALA A 273 17.95 6.11 18.02
N GLY A 274 16.78 5.76 18.57
CA GLY A 274 16.65 5.06 19.84
C GLY A 274 17.22 3.63 19.82
N ILE A 275 17.15 2.92 18.68
CA ILE A 275 17.64 1.54 18.57
C ILE A 275 19.17 1.43 18.85
N PRO A 276 20.05 2.21 18.17
CA PRO A 276 21.48 2.21 18.49
C PRO A 276 21.79 2.60 19.93
N ILE A 277 21.05 3.56 20.48
CA ILE A 277 21.22 4.00 21.88
C ILE A 277 20.90 2.83 22.82
N LEU A 278 19.73 2.20 22.67
CA LEU A 278 19.33 1.03 23.45
C LEU A 278 20.32 -0.13 23.31
N TYR A 279 20.80 -0.39 22.09
CA TYR A 279 21.81 -1.42 21.84
C TYR A 279 23.12 -1.11 22.55
N THR A 280 23.55 0.15 22.56
CA THR A 280 24.75 0.59 23.28
C THR A 280 24.59 0.36 24.79
N PHE A 281 23.43 0.67 25.36
CA PHE A 281 23.12 0.36 26.75
C PHE A 281 23.18 -1.15 27.05
N GLN A 282 22.63 -1.99 26.17
CA GLN A 282 22.63 -3.45 26.36
C GLN A 282 24.02 -4.08 26.22
N VAL A 283 24.83 -3.62 25.26
CA VAL A 283 26.13 -4.25 24.97
C VAL A 283 27.23 -3.75 25.91
N PHE A 284 27.23 -2.46 26.26
CA PHE A 284 28.32 -1.86 27.04
C PHE A 284 27.95 -1.63 28.49
N ILE A 285 26.79 -1.02 28.77
CA ILE A 285 26.46 -0.57 30.12
C ILE A 285 25.94 -1.73 30.97
N TYR A 286 25.06 -2.57 30.42
CA TYR A 286 24.45 -3.67 31.19
C TYR A 286 25.48 -4.68 31.74
N PRO A 287 26.48 -5.16 30.97
CA PRO A 287 27.50 -6.05 31.52
C PRO A 287 28.35 -5.38 32.59
N TRP A 288 28.71 -4.10 32.40
CA TRP A 288 29.53 -3.35 33.36
C TRP A 288 28.83 -3.14 34.70
N VAL A 289 27.53 -2.85 34.68
CA VAL A 289 26.69 -2.76 35.89
C VAL A 289 26.63 -4.11 36.60
N ARG A 290 26.45 -5.20 35.84
CA ARG A 290 26.41 -6.56 36.41
C ARG A 290 27.75 -6.98 37.03
N GLU A 291 28.86 -6.64 36.39
CA GLU A 291 30.21 -6.89 36.94
C GLU A 291 30.44 -6.10 38.22
N SER A 292 30.00 -4.84 38.25
CA SER A 292 30.11 -3.98 39.43
C SER A 292 29.31 -4.54 40.61
N GLN A 293 28.07 -4.99 40.37
CA GLN A 293 27.25 -5.64 41.40
C GLN A 293 27.93 -6.88 41.98
N LYS A 294 28.50 -7.75 41.14
CA LYS A 294 29.25 -8.92 41.62
C LYS A 294 30.45 -8.55 42.49
N LEU A 295 31.15 -7.46 42.16
CA LEU A 295 32.29 -6.98 42.97
C LEU A 295 31.83 -6.47 44.34
N PHE A 296 30.73 -5.73 44.39
CA PHE A 296 30.15 -5.29 45.67
C PHE A 296 29.62 -6.45 46.51
N ASP A 297 28.97 -7.45 45.89
CA ASP A 297 28.52 -8.66 46.57
C ASP A 297 29.67 -9.52 47.10
N SER A 298 30.87 -9.42 46.52
CA SER A 298 32.07 -10.14 46.99
C SER A 298 32.81 -9.44 48.14
N LEU A 299 32.51 -8.16 48.39
CA LEU A 299 33.15 -7.33 49.43
C LEU A 299 32.33 -7.28 50.73
N ASN A 300 31.05 -7.65 50.69
CA ASN A 300 30.16 -7.82 51.84
C ASN A 300 30.13 -9.29 52.31
#